data_AF-A0AAV3A3A7-F1
#
_entry.id   AF-A0AAV3A3A7-F1
#
_cell.length_a   1.000
_cell.length_b   1.000
_cell.length_c   1.000
_cell.angle_alpha   90.00
_cell.angle_beta   90.00
_cell.angle_gamma   90.00
#
_symmetry.space_group_name_H-M   'P 1'
#
loop_
_entity.id
_entity.type
_entity.pdbx_description
1 polymer ?
#
loop_
_entity_poly.entity_id
_entity_poly.type
_entity_poly.pdbx_seq_one_letter_code
_entity_poly.pdbx_strand_id
1 'polypeptide(L)'
;MAETTKTHVILLACGSFNPITKGHIQMFERARDYLHKTGKFIVIGGIISPVHDSYGKQGLVSSRHRLNMCQLAVQNSDWIRVDPWECYQDTWQTTCSVLEHHRDLMKRVTGCILSNVNTPSVTPVIGQSMNKPTQPVYQNNNLTNKTTAVRFLGKVGEGLSRMCCARPNLQRVTFVDENANLGTVMRYEEIELRILLLCGSDLLESFCIPGLWNESDMEVIVGDFGIVVVPRDGTDTEQIMNHSSLLRKYKNNIIVVKDDTNHPMTHVSSTKSRLALQHGDGHVVDYLTQPVIDYVLKSQLYINTSG
;
A
#
# COMPACT_ATOMS: atom_id res chain seq x y z
N MET A 1 -17.34 -2.49 29.98
CA MET A 1 -15.97 -2.16 29.52
C MET A 1 -16.11 -1.51 28.18
N ALA A 2 -15.60 -0.29 27.98
CA ALA A 2 -15.65 0.36 26.67
C ALA A 2 -14.76 -0.45 25.71
N GLU A 3 -15.31 -0.89 24.58
CA GLU A 3 -14.49 -1.43 23.49
C GLU A 3 -13.55 -0.32 23.03
N THR A 4 -12.25 -0.46 23.31
CA THR A 4 -11.23 0.39 22.73
C THR A 4 -11.17 0.11 21.24
N THR A 5 -11.49 1.11 20.42
CA THR A 5 -11.34 1.08 18.97
C THR A 5 -9.90 0.75 18.59
N LYS A 6 -9.69 -0.28 17.76
CA LYS A 6 -8.37 -0.71 17.32
C LYS A 6 -7.88 0.14 16.15
N THR A 7 -6.61 0.51 16.16
CA THR A 7 -5.97 1.25 15.07
C THR A 7 -5.62 0.28 13.93
N HIS A 8 -6.07 0.57 12.72
CA HIS A 8 -5.73 -0.21 11.54
C HIS A 8 -4.40 0.26 10.98
N VAL A 9 -3.52 -0.67 10.60
CA VAL A 9 -2.16 -0.34 10.18
C VAL A 9 -1.76 -1.03 8.89
N ILE A 10 -1.03 -0.30 8.05
CA ILE A 10 -0.24 -0.85 6.94
C ILE A 10 1.22 -0.76 7.31
N LEU A 11 1.95 -1.86 7.15
CA LEU A 11 3.39 -1.91 7.34
C LEU A 11 4.09 -1.62 6.02
N LEU A 12 4.95 -0.60 5.98
CA LEU A 12 5.74 -0.27 4.80
C LEU A 12 7.22 -0.54 5.08
N ALA A 13 7.86 -1.43 4.31
CA ALA A 13 9.31 -1.63 4.37
C ALA A 13 9.98 -1.06 3.12
N CYS A 14 10.76 0.00 3.30
CA CYS A 14 11.65 0.54 2.26
C CYS A 14 13.02 -0.14 2.35
N GLY A 15 13.67 -0.39 1.22
CA GLY A 15 15.00 -0.98 1.23
C GLY A 15 15.54 -1.37 -0.13
N SER A 16 16.80 -1.79 -0.15
CA SER A 16 17.41 -2.21 -1.42
C SER A 16 16.78 -3.49 -1.98
N PHE A 17 16.49 -4.49 -1.12
CA PHE A 17 16.06 -5.83 -1.53
C PHE A 17 16.93 -6.43 -2.64
N ASN A 18 18.24 -6.53 -2.37
CA ASN A 18 19.26 -6.87 -3.36
C ASN A 18 20.05 -8.16 -3.01
N PRO A 19 19.45 -9.36 -3.07
CA PRO A 19 18.03 -9.64 -3.35
C PRO A 19 17.15 -9.55 -2.09
N ILE A 20 15.83 -9.61 -2.27
CA ILE A 20 14.91 -9.92 -1.17
C ILE A 20 15.23 -11.30 -0.58
N THR A 21 15.01 -11.49 0.72
CA THR A 21 15.34 -12.73 1.44
C THR A 21 14.17 -13.19 2.29
N LYS A 22 14.21 -14.45 2.74
CA LYS A 22 13.28 -14.99 3.75
C LYS A 22 13.28 -14.15 5.03
N GLY A 23 14.42 -13.55 5.40
CA GLY A 23 14.52 -12.62 6.53
C GLY A 23 13.63 -11.39 6.39
N HIS A 24 13.51 -10.82 5.19
CA HIS A 24 12.60 -9.69 4.95
C HIS A 24 11.14 -10.12 5.11
N ILE A 25 10.76 -11.28 4.57
CA ILE A 25 9.38 -11.78 4.70
C ILE A 25 9.05 -12.08 6.17
N GLN A 26 9.97 -12.73 6.88
CA GLN A 26 9.80 -13.02 8.30
C GLN A 26 9.70 -11.75 9.16
N MET A 27 10.35 -10.65 8.75
CA MET A 27 10.21 -9.36 9.42
C MET A 27 8.76 -8.84 9.38
N PHE A 28 8.07 -9.00 8.24
CA PHE A 28 6.64 -8.66 8.12
C PHE A 28 5.78 -9.55 9.02
N GLU A 29 5.96 -10.87 8.96
CA GLU A 29 5.16 -11.82 9.74
C GLU A 29 5.31 -11.57 11.25
N ARG A 30 6.55 -11.40 11.73
CA ARG A 30 6.81 -11.12 13.15
C ARG A 30 6.22 -9.79 13.60
N ALA A 31 6.34 -8.74 12.79
CA ALA A 31 5.75 -7.45 13.11
C ALA A 31 4.22 -7.54 13.17
N ARG A 32 3.60 -8.25 12.21
CA ARG A 32 2.16 -8.44 12.17
C ARG A 32 1.65 -9.16 13.41
N ASP A 33 2.22 -10.32 13.72
CA ASP A 33 1.83 -11.13 14.86
C ASP A 33 1.98 -10.35 16.17
N TYR A 34 3.10 -9.65 16.34
CA TYR A 34 3.35 -8.87 17.54
C TYR A 34 2.32 -7.74 17.70
N LEU A 35 2.04 -6.98 16.64
CA LEU A 35 1.07 -5.89 16.68
C LEU A 35 -0.35 -6.39 16.99
N HIS A 36 -0.78 -7.51 16.40
CA HIS A 36 -2.07 -8.12 16.71
C HIS A 36 -2.15 -8.60 18.16
N LYS A 37 -1.08 -9.23 18.69
CA LYS A 37 -1.01 -9.66 20.10
C LYS A 37 -1.14 -8.52 21.09
N THR A 38 -0.73 -7.30 20.74
CA THR A 38 -0.92 -6.14 21.63
C THR A 38 -2.40 -5.81 21.87
N GLY A 39 -3.31 -6.30 21.01
CA GLY A 39 -4.73 -5.98 21.04
C GLY A 39 -5.08 -4.56 20.59
N LYS A 40 -4.07 -3.71 20.33
CA LYS A 40 -4.24 -2.30 19.94
C LYS A 40 -4.36 -2.09 18.44
N PHE A 41 -3.75 -2.98 17.66
CA PHE A 41 -3.60 -2.81 16.22
C PHE A 41 -4.26 -3.94 15.42
N ILE A 42 -4.77 -3.59 14.23
CA ILE A 42 -5.16 -4.52 13.18
C ILE A 42 -4.31 -4.23 11.96
N VAL A 43 -3.32 -5.07 11.69
CA VAL A 43 -2.53 -5.00 10.45
C VAL A 43 -3.40 -5.50 9.29
N ILE A 44 -3.63 -4.63 8.31
CA ILE A 44 -4.48 -4.91 7.15
C ILE A 44 -3.70 -5.05 5.83
N GLY A 45 -2.40 -4.73 5.84
CA GLY A 45 -1.57 -4.85 4.65
C GLY A 45 -0.08 -4.65 4.95
N GLY A 46 0.75 -5.19 4.08
CA GLY A 46 2.19 -4.98 4.02
C GLY A 46 2.61 -4.49 2.64
N ILE A 47 3.51 -3.51 2.59
CA ILE A 47 4.05 -2.96 1.35
C ILE A 47 5.57 -3.08 1.38
N ILE A 48 6.12 -3.70 0.35
CA ILE A 48 7.55 -3.71 0.05
C ILE A 48 7.79 -2.63 -1.00
N SER A 49 8.60 -1.63 -0.68
CA SER A 49 9.02 -0.55 -1.61
C SER A 49 10.52 -0.67 -1.91
N PRO A 50 10.91 -1.29 -3.04
CA PRO A 50 12.31 -1.33 -3.43
C PRO A 50 12.85 0.03 -3.82
N VAL A 51 14.09 0.29 -3.41
CA VAL A 51 14.74 1.59 -3.61
C VAL A 51 14.94 1.91 -5.09
N HIS A 52 14.96 3.18 -5.47
CA HIS A 52 15.35 3.61 -6.82
C HIS A 52 16.83 3.26 -7.17
N ASP A 53 17.15 3.09 -8.46
CA ASP A 53 18.51 2.71 -8.91
C ASP A 53 19.57 3.79 -8.66
N SER A 54 19.17 5.07 -8.72
CA SER A 54 20.04 6.21 -8.38
C SER A 54 20.41 6.31 -6.90
N TYR A 55 19.94 5.38 -6.03
CA TYR A 55 20.43 5.29 -4.65
C TYR A 55 21.94 5.03 -4.57
N GLY A 56 22.53 4.47 -5.63
CA GLY A 56 23.99 4.43 -5.79
C GLY A 56 24.72 3.49 -4.83
N LYS A 57 24.01 2.52 -4.22
CA LYS A 57 24.62 1.49 -3.39
C LYS A 57 25.50 0.57 -4.25
N GLN A 58 26.73 0.33 -3.81
CA GLN A 58 27.64 -0.59 -4.50
C GLN A 58 27.02 -1.99 -4.65
N GLY A 59 27.16 -2.56 -5.86
CA GLY A 59 26.59 -3.86 -6.22
C GLY A 59 25.06 -3.92 -6.30
N LEU A 60 24.36 -2.78 -6.34
CA LEU A 60 22.91 -2.72 -6.51
C LEU A 60 22.53 -3.13 -7.95
N VAL A 61 21.80 -4.24 -8.09
CA VAL A 61 21.25 -4.62 -9.40
C VAL A 61 20.03 -3.75 -9.73
N SER A 62 19.68 -3.66 -11.02
CA SER A 62 18.58 -2.79 -11.46
C SER A 62 17.25 -3.08 -10.73
N SER A 63 16.50 -2.02 -10.52
CA SER A 63 15.17 -1.97 -9.90
C SER A 63 14.23 -2.98 -10.53
N ARG A 64 14.27 -3.12 -11.86
CA ARG A 64 13.53 -4.15 -12.61
C ARG A 64 13.77 -5.56 -12.07
N HIS A 65 15.02 -5.96 -11.82
CA HIS A 65 15.30 -7.28 -11.26
C HIS A 65 14.83 -7.39 -9.81
N ARG A 66 15.02 -6.35 -9.01
CA ARG A 66 14.64 -6.34 -7.59
C ARG A 66 13.12 -6.40 -7.43
N LEU A 67 12.36 -5.65 -8.22
CA LEU A 67 10.90 -5.70 -8.27
C LEU A 67 10.40 -7.11 -8.60
N ASN A 68 10.95 -7.74 -9.65
CA ASN A 68 10.57 -9.11 -10.02
C ASN A 68 10.87 -10.11 -8.90
N MET A 69 12.05 -10.03 -8.27
CA MET A 69 12.38 -10.89 -7.14
C MET A 69 11.45 -10.65 -5.93
N CYS A 70 11.13 -9.40 -5.62
CA CYS A 70 10.19 -9.06 -4.56
C CYS A 70 8.80 -9.66 -4.85
N GLN A 71 8.30 -9.53 -6.08
CA GLN A 71 7.00 -10.09 -6.48
C GLN A 71 6.97 -11.61 -6.35
N LEU A 72 8.02 -12.28 -6.82
CA LEU A 72 8.18 -13.74 -6.69
C LEU A 72 8.27 -14.20 -5.23
N ALA A 73 8.91 -13.41 -4.36
CA ALA A 73 9.02 -13.73 -2.95
C ALA A 73 7.67 -13.66 -2.20
N VAL A 74 6.77 -12.77 -2.63
CA VAL A 74 5.46 -12.58 -1.99
C VAL A 74 4.29 -13.13 -2.80
N GLN A 75 4.54 -13.89 -3.87
CA GLN A 75 3.50 -14.38 -4.78
C GLN A 75 2.40 -15.21 -4.08
N ASN A 76 2.72 -15.86 -2.97
CA ASN A 76 1.80 -16.66 -2.16
C ASN A 76 1.32 -15.91 -0.90
N SER A 77 1.71 -14.65 -0.71
CA SER A 77 1.25 -13.83 0.42
C SER A 77 -0.11 -13.23 0.09
N ASP A 78 -1.08 -13.39 0.99
CA ASP A 78 -2.40 -12.79 0.88
C ASP A 78 -2.45 -11.32 1.32
N TRP A 79 -1.45 -10.84 2.06
CA TRP A 79 -1.47 -9.53 2.71
C TRP A 79 -0.27 -8.62 2.39
N ILE A 80 0.84 -9.15 1.87
CA ILE A 80 2.02 -8.37 1.48
C ILE A 80 2.00 -8.13 -0.03
N ARG A 81 2.26 -6.90 -0.46
CA ARG A 81 2.36 -6.49 -1.86
C ARG A 81 3.66 -5.74 -2.10
N VAL A 82 4.06 -5.69 -3.37
CA VAL A 82 5.20 -4.87 -3.82
C VAL A 82 4.65 -3.65 -4.53
N ASP A 83 5.10 -2.47 -4.13
CA ASP A 83 4.77 -1.23 -4.82
C ASP A 83 5.99 -0.71 -5.59
N PRO A 84 5.89 -0.47 -6.91
CA PRO A 84 7.00 0.00 -7.73
C PRO A 84 7.17 1.52 -7.73
N TRP A 85 6.33 2.30 -7.04
CA TRP A 85 6.27 3.75 -7.16
C TRP A 85 7.64 4.42 -7.02
N GLU A 86 8.42 4.07 -5.99
CA GLU A 86 9.75 4.63 -5.76
C GLU A 86 10.72 4.33 -6.92
N CYS A 87 10.68 3.10 -7.44
CA CYS A 87 11.50 2.69 -8.58
C CYS A 87 11.14 3.38 -9.90
N TYR A 88 9.94 3.95 -10.01
CA TYR A 88 9.45 4.63 -11.21
C TYR A 88 9.58 6.16 -11.15
N GLN A 89 10.14 6.71 -10.08
CA GLN A 89 10.48 8.13 -10.03
C GLN A 89 11.71 8.43 -10.90
N ASP A 90 11.89 9.68 -11.31
CA ASP A 90 13.06 10.08 -12.11
C ASP A 90 14.36 10.02 -11.30
N THR A 91 14.26 10.18 -9.98
CA THR A 91 15.39 10.22 -9.05
C THR A 91 15.07 9.47 -7.76
N TRP A 92 16.11 9.17 -6.99
CA TRP A 92 15.97 8.59 -5.66
C TRP A 92 15.10 9.47 -4.74
N GLN A 93 14.24 8.83 -3.95
CA GLN A 93 13.33 9.46 -3.00
C GLN A 93 13.73 9.15 -1.56
N THR A 94 13.50 10.10 -0.65
CA THR A 94 13.69 9.84 0.78
C THR A 94 12.62 8.88 1.30
N THR A 95 12.95 8.10 2.34
CA THR A 95 11.97 7.21 3.01
C THR A 95 10.74 8.00 3.48
N CYS A 96 10.94 9.24 3.94
CA CYS A 96 9.86 10.14 4.30
C CYS A 96 8.91 10.38 3.11
N SER A 97 9.45 10.75 1.94
CA SER A 97 8.65 10.97 0.72
C SER A 97 7.84 9.73 0.30
N VAL A 98 8.41 8.53 0.44
CA VAL A 98 7.72 7.26 0.17
C VAL A 98 6.57 7.03 1.15
N LEU A 99 6.79 7.26 2.46
CA LEU A 99 5.75 7.18 3.48
C LEU A 99 4.60 8.16 3.21
N GLU A 100 4.92 9.39 2.86
CA GLU A 100 3.94 10.43 2.52
C GLU A 100 3.13 10.07 1.27
N HIS A 101 3.79 9.57 0.22
CA HIS A 101 3.12 9.08 -0.98
C HIS A 101 2.04 8.04 -0.65
N HIS A 102 2.40 7.01 0.13
CA HIS A 102 1.47 5.95 0.49
C HIS A 102 0.36 6.46 1.42
N ARG A 103 0.65 7.37 2.36
CA ARG A 103 -0.37 8.02 3.20
C ARG A 103 -1.41 8.74 2.36
N ASP A 104 -0.97 9.52 1.39
CA ASP A 104 -1.86 10.31 0.56
C ASP A 104 -2.64 9.44 -0.42
N LEU A 105 -2.04 8.36 -0.92
CA LEU A 105 -2.74 7.35 -1.70
C LEU A 105 -3.86 6.69 -0.89
N MET A 106 -3.59 6.28 0.34
CA MET A 106 -4.61 5.71 1.22
C MET A 106 -5.74 6.70 1.50
N LYS A 107 -5.41 7.95 1.85
CA LYS A 107 -6.43 9.00 2.11
C LYS A 107 -7.35 9.19 0.90
N ARG A 108 -6.80 9.19 -0.32
CA ARG A 108 -7.60 9.26 -1.55
C ARG A 108 -8.52 8.05 -1.72
N VAL A 109 -7.99 6.84 -1.56
CA VAL A 109 -8.78 5.60 -1.70
C VAL A 109 -9.89 5.52 -0.67
N THR A 110 -9.60 5.76 0.61
CA THR A 110 -10.60 5.79 1.68
C THR A 110 -11.65 6.88 1.41
N GLY A 111 -11.23 8.08 1.00
CA GLY A 111 -12.15 9.15 0.61
C GLY A 111 -13.12 8.76 -0.51
N CYS A 112 -12.61 8.10 -1.57
CA CYS A 112 -13.44 7.60 -2.68
C CYS A 112 -14.41 6.50 -2.24
N ILE A 113 -13.98 5.56 -1.39
CA ILE A 113 -14.85 4.50 -0.87
C ILE A 113 -15.98 5.12 -0.06
N LEU A 114 -15.66 6.04 0.86
CA LEU A 114 -16.65 6.71 1.69
C LEU A 114 -17.60 7.61 0.88
N SER A 115 -17.15 8.24 -0.22
CA SER A 115 -18.04 9.03 -1.08
C SER A 115 -18.98 8.16 -1.92
N ASN A 116 -18.52 7.01 -2.40
CA ASN A 116 -19.32 6.08 -3.21
C ASN A 116 -20.38 5.33 -2.40
N VAL A 117 -20.13 5.06 -1.12
CA VAL A 117 -21.12 4.41 -0.23
C VAL A 117 -22.22 5.38 0.23
N ASN A 118 -21.91 6.67 0.35
CA ASN A 118 -22.86 7.69 0.81
C ASN A 118 -23.76 8.27 -0.31
N THR A 119 -23.60 7.82 -1.56
CA THR A 119 -24.47 8.22 -2.67
C THR A 119 -25.49 7.10 -2.92
N PRO A 120 -26.81 7.35 -2.76
CA PRO A 120 -27.81 6.33 -3.12
C PRO A 120 -27.70 6.05 -4.62
N SER A 121 -27.46 4.78 -4.98
CA SER A 121 -27.38 4.34 -6.37
C SER A 121 -28.76 4.47 -7.02
N VAL A 122 -29.00 5.57 -7.74
CA VAL A 122 -30.18 5.69 -8.61
C VAL A 122 -29.83 5.06 -9.95
N THR A 123 -29.76 3.73 -9.98
CA THR A 123 -29.77 3.01 -11.25
C THR A 123 -31.23 2.69 -11.58
N PRO A 124 -31.83 3.29 -12.62
CA PRO A 124 -33.17 2.90 -13.03
C PRO A 124 -33.10 1.45 -13.54
N VAL A 125 -33.76 0.54 -12.84
CA VAL A 125 -33.97 -0.84 -13.28
C VAL A 125 -34.86 -0.78 -14.51
N ILE A 126 -34.29 -0.96 -15.70
CA ILE A 126 -35.03 -1.17 -16.94
C ILE A 126 -35.76 -2.51 -16.78
N GLY A 127 -37.09 -2.43 -16.68
CA GLY A 127 -37.98 -3.55 -16.41
C GLY A 127 -37.81 -4.71 -17.40
N GLN A 128 -37.85 -5.91 -16.86
CA GLN A 128 -37.84 -7.18 -17.60
C GLN A 128 -39.05 -7.28 -18.53
N SER A 129 -38.79 -7.77 -19.75
CA SER A 129 -39.79 -8.16 -20.73
C SER A 129 -40.67 -9.30 -20.19
N MET A 130 -41.96 -9.02 -19.96
CA MET A 130 -42.98 -10.03 -19.69
C MET A 130 -43.55 -10.56 -21.01
N ASN A 131 -43.32 -11.85 -21.27
CA ASN A 131 -43.95 -12.64 -22.32
C ASN A 131 -45.49 -12.57 -22.22
N LYS A 132 -46.17 -12.25 -23.33
CA LYS A 132 -47.59 -12.57 -23.54
C LYS A 132 -47.78 -13.25 -24.90
N PRO A 133 -48.61 -14.31 -25.00
CA PRO A 133 -48.87 -14.98 -26.26
C PRO A 133 -49.91 -14.25 -27.12
N THR A 134 -49.78 -14.50 -28.41
CA THR A 134 -50.39 -13.88 -29.60
C THR A 134 -51.89 -14.13 -29.78
N GLN A 135 -52.61 -13.13 -30.32
CA GLN A 135 -53.76 -13.29 -31.24
C GLN A 135 -53.75 -12.11 -32.24
N PRO A 136 -54.04 -12.31 -33.54
CA PRO A 136 -53.83 -11.29 -34.58
C PRO A 136 -55.14 -10.60 -35.00
N VAL A 137 -55.08 -9.30 -35.30
CA VAL A 137 -56.04 -8.66 -36.21
C VAL A 137 -55.29 -7.72 -37.15
N TYR A 138 -55.59 -7.92 -38.44
CA TYR A 138 -54.98 -7.37 -39.64
C TYR A 138 -55.37 -5.91 -39.90
N GLN A 139 -54.40 -5.16 -40.47
CA GLN A 139 -54.53 -4.09 -41.50
C GLN A 139 -55.38 -2.83 -41.17
N ASN A 140 -55.08 -1.63 -41.66
CA ASN A 140 -54.29 -1.22 -42.82
C ASN A 140 -53.97 0.30 -42.76
N ASN A 141 -52.84 0.64 -43.36
CA ASN A 141 -52.62 1.75 -44.29
C ASN A 141 -52.47 3.24 -43.88
N ASN A 142 -51.36 3.77 -44.41
CA ASN A 142 -51.14 5.08 -45.05
C ASN A 142 -50.97 6.29 -44.08
N LEU A 143 -50.04 7.24 -44.28
CA LEU A 143 -49.32 7.67 -45.48
C LEU A 143 -48.10 8.54 -45.09
N THR A 144 -46.94 8.22 -45.66
CA THR A 144 -45.86 9.07 -46.22
C THR A 144 -45.30 10.33 -45.52
N ASN A 145 -43.95 10.35 -45.49
CA ASN A 145 -43.02 11.41 -45.96
C ASN A 145 -43.04 12.78 -45.23
N LYS A 146 -41.93 13.44 -44.90
CA LYS A 146 -40.64 13.55 -45.59
C LYS A 146 -39.59 14.17 -44.65
N THR A 147 -38.33 13.87 -44.97
CA THR A 147 -37.05 14.38 -44.45
C THR A 147 -36.86 15.90 -44.60
N THR A 148 -35.96 16.51 -43.80
CA THR A 148 -34.87 17.42 -44.25
C THR A 148 -33.89 17.67 -43.10
N ALA A 149 -32.59 17.51 -43.37
CA ALA A 149 -31.48 17.88 -42.51
C ALA A 149 -30.98 19.30 -42.82
N VAL A 150 -30.53 20.06 -41.81
CA VAL A 150 -29.67 21.24 -42.01
C VAL A 150 -28.59 21.25 -40.92
N ARG A 151 -27.33 21.26 -41.36
CA ARG A 151 -26.13 21.63 -40.58
C ARG A 151 -25.98 23.15 -40.60
N PHE A 152 -25.54 23.75 -39.50
CA PHE A 152 -24.83 25.03 -39.57
C PHE A 152 -23.72 25.13 -38.51
N LEU A 153 -22.60 25.69 -38.95
CA LEU A 153 -21.32 25.85 -38.27
C LEU A 153 -21.20 27.30 -37.76
N GLY A 154 -20.60 27.53 -36.58
CA GLY A 154 -20.33 28.89 -36.09
C GLY A 154 -19.34 28.87 -34.91
N LYS A 155 -18.37 29.79 -34.95
CA LYS A 155 -17.09 29.80 -34.22
C LYS A 155 -17.06 30.99 -33.23
N VAL A 156 -16.25 30.86 -32.16
CA VAL A 156 -15.60 31.91 -31.33
C VAL A 156 -16.42 32.63 -30.25
N GLY A 157 -15.82 32.78 -29.05
CA GLY A 157 -16.00 33.98 -28.20
C GLY A 157 -16.05 33.75 -26.69
N GLU A 158 -15.10 34.33 -25.97
CA GLU A 158 -14.91 34.35 -24.51
C GLU A 158 -16.06 34.99 -23.70
N GLY A 159 -16.08 34.75 -22.38
CA GLY A 159 -16.61 35.75 -21.42
C GLY A 159 -17.52 35.23 -20.32
N LEU A 160 -17.01 35.21 -19.08
CA LEU A 160 -17.73 35.03 -17.82
C LEU A 160 -18.88 36.03 -17.62
N SER A 161 -20.05 35.58 -17.14
CA SER A 161 -20.63 36.08 -15.88
C SER A 161 -21.95 35.39 -15.50
N ARG A 162 -22.08 35.16 -14.18
CA ARG A 162 -23.23 34.69 -13.38
C ARG A 162 -24.60 35.09 -13.90
N MET A 163 -25.55 34.13 -13.85
CA MET A 163 -26.96 34.40 -13.56
C MET A 163 -27.56 33.19 -12.83
N CYS A 164 -28.15 33.45 -11.67
CA CYS A 164 -28.73 32.50 -10.72
C CYS A 164 -30.04 31.89 -11.25
N CYS A 165 -30.25 30.59 -11.01
CA CYS A 165 -31.57 29.97 -11.09
C CYS A 165 -31.89 29.24 -9.77
N ALA A 166 -32.92 29.72 -9.08
CA ALA A 166 -33.42 29.19 -7.82
C ALA A 166 -33.93 27.73 -7.95
N ARG A 167 -33.71 26.91 -6.91
CA ARG A 167 -34.28 25.56 -6.78
C ARG A 167 -35.79 25.66 -6.48
N PRO A 168 -36.67 24.91 -7.18
CA PRO A 168 -38.05 24.76 -6.74
C PRO A 168 -38.15 23.82 -5.53
N ASN A 169 -39.13 24.10 -4.67
CA ASN A 169 -39.48 23.33 -3.48
C ASN A 169 -40.02 21.95 -3.92
N LEU A 170 -39.35 20.86 -3.52
CA LEU A 170 -39.91 19.52 -3.67
C LEU A 170 -40.32 19.01 -2.29
N GLN A 171 -41.63 18.82 -2.14
CA GLN A 171 -42.25 18.17 -0.98
C GLN A 171 -41.56 16.83 -0.69
N ARG A 172 -41.17 16.65 0.57
CA ARG A 172 -40.64 15.40 1.11
C ARG A 172 -41.71 14.33 1.03
N VAL A 173 -41.61 13.44 0.05
CA VAL A 173 -42.35 12.18 0.04
C VAL A 173 -41.43 11.12 0.63
N THR A 174 -41.67 10.72 1.87
CA THR A 174 -40.98 9.59 2.49
C THR A 174 -41.61 8.30 1.96
N PHE A 175 -40.90 7.59 1.09
CA PHE A 175 -41.15 6.18 0.85
C PHE A 175 -40.22 5.38 1.77
N VAL A 176 -40.82 4.60 2.67
CA VAL A 176 -40.11 3.57 3.44
C VAL A 176 -40.08 2.34 2.57
N ASP A 177 -38.89 1.92 2.14
CA ASP A 177 -38.70 0.62 1.49
C ASP A 177 -38.42 -0.43 2.58
N GLU A 178 -39.41 -1.28 2.86
CA GLU A 178 -39.35 -2.33 3.89
C GLU A 178 -38.45 -3.52 3.52
N ASN A 179 -37.71 -3.47 2.40
CA ASN A 179 -36.84 -4.56 1.97
C ASN A 179 -35.33 -4.26 1.99
N ALA A 180 -34.89 -3.15 2.59
CA ALA A 180 -33.47 -2.93 2.88
C ALA A 180 -33.06 -3.67 4.18
N ASN A 181 -33.17 -5.00 4.17
CA ASN A 181 -32.57 -5.86 5.21
C ASN A 181 -31.04 -5.97 4.98
N LEU A 182 -30.38 -4.83 4.84
CA LEU A 182 -28.94 -4.73 5.02
C LEU A 182 -28.72 -4.65 6.53
N GLY A 183 -28.45 -5.81 7.12
CA GLY A 183 -28.14 -5.93 8.54
C GLY A 183 -27.14 -4.85 8.95
N THR A 184 -27.56 -4.05 9.93
CA THR A 184 -26.77 -3.06 10.64
C THR A 184 -26.13 -2.02 9.73
N VAL A 185 -26.73 -0.82 9.71
CA VAL A 185 -26.03 0.42 9.36
C VAL A 185 -24.74 0.46 10.19
N MET A 186 -23.63 0.02 9.61
CA MET A 186 -22.30 0.21 10.18
C MET A 186 -22.15 1.72 10.28
N ARG A 187 -22.27 2.26 11.50
CA ARG A 187 -21.68 3.56 11.78
C ARG A 187 -20.20 3.33 11.51
N TYR A 188 -19.68 3.86 10.42
CA TYR A 188 -18.26 4.02 10.22
C TYR A 188 -17.79 4.96 11.33
N GLU A 189 -17.60 4.42 12.54
CA GLU A 189 -16.65 5.00 13.47
C GLU A 189 -15.37 5.20 12.66
N GLU A 190 -14.84 6.42 12.73
CA GLU A 190 -13.73 6.89 11.91
C GLU A 190 -12.58 5.88 12.05
N ILE A 191 -12.45 4.97 11.08
CA ILE A 191 -11.46 3.89 11.14
C ILE A 191 -10.10 4.58 11.12
N GLU A 192 -9.42 4.58 12.27
CA GLU A 192 -8.08 5.14 12.36
C GLU A 192 -7.13 4.26 11.55
N LEU A 193 -6.69 4.74 10.39
CA LEU A 193 -5.77 4.05 9.50
C LEU A 193 -4.41 4.75 9.51
N ARG A 194 -3.35 4.01 9.81
CA ARG A 194 -1.97 4.51 9.84
C ARG A 194 -1.04 3.68 8.96
N ILE A 195 0.01 4.31 8.43
CA ILE A 195 1.18 3.60 7.90
C ILE A 195 2.27 3.68 8.94
N LEU A 196 2.91 2.54 9.20
CA LEU A 196 4.10 2.45 10.04
C LEU A 196 5.27 1.99 9.17
N LEU A 197 6.43 2.61 9.36
CA LEU A 197 7.68 2.14 8.75
C LEU A 197 8.09 0.84 9.44
N LEU A 198 8.26 -0.25 8.69
CA LEU A 198 8.77 -1.53 9.19
C LEU A 198 10.25 -1.66 8.85
N CYS A 199 11.09 -1.92 9.85
CA CYS A 199 12.53 -2.08 9.63
C CYS A 199 13.21 -3.01 10.64
N GLY A 200 14.48 -3.35 10.34
CA GLY A 200 15.39 -3.98 11.29
C GLY A 200 16.05 -2.99 12.24
N SER A 201 16.82 -3.50 13.20
CA SER A 201 17.62 -2.67 14.12
C SER A 201 18.73 -1.88 13.41
N ASP A 202 19.23 -2.37 12.28
CA ASP A 202 20.22 -1.74 11.42
C ASP A 202 19.75 -0.39 10.85
N LEU A 203 18.50 -0.30 10.42
CA LEU A 203 17.92 0.96 9.96
C LEU A 203 17.69 1.92 11.14
N LEU A 204 17.22 1.41 12.28
CA LEU A 204 17.04 2.24 13.48
C LEU A 204 18.38 2.83 13.95
N GLU A 205 19.45 2.03 13.96
CA GLU A 205 20.81 2.49 14.30
C GLU A 205 21.31 3.56 13.33
N SER A 206 20.95 3.44 12.05
CA SER A 206 21.34 4.42 11.04
C SER A 206 20.82 5.83 11.30
N PHE A 207 19.72 5.99 12.07
CA PHE A 207 19.21 7.31 12.47
C PHE A 207 20.15 8.04 13.43
N CYS A 208 21.11 7.34 14.02
CA CYS A 208 22.14 7.92 14.88
C CYS A 208 23.40 8.34 14.11
N ILE A 209 23.49 8.08 12.80
CA ILE A 209 24.65 8.43 11.97
C ILE A 209 24.54 9.89 11.52
N PRO A 210 25.45 10.80 11.94
CA PRO A 210 25.37 12.21 11.60
C PRO A 210 25.41 12.45 10.08
N GLY A 211 24.48 13.27 9.59
CA GLY A 211 24.41 13.66 8.18
C GLY A 211 23.85 12.59 7.21
N LEU A 212 23.54 11.38 7.70
CA LEU A 212 22.93 10.34 6.86
C LEU A 212 21.44 10.59 6.63
N TRP A 213 20.76 11.10 7.66
CA TRP A 213 19.33 11.41 7.62
C TRP A 213 19.12 12.91 7.82
N ASN A 214 18.16 13.47 7.09
CA ASN A 214 17.68 14.81 7.38
C ASN A 214 16.83 14.76 8.66
N GLU A 215 17.10 15.64 9.62
CA GLU A 215 16.41 15.66 10.91
C GLU A 215 14.90 15.96 10.79
N SER A 216 14.47 16.80 9.84
CA SER A 216 13.04 17.06 9.63
C SER A 216 12.32 15.84 9.06
N ASP A 217 12.97 15.12 8.14
CA ASP A 217 12.44 13.84 7.63
C ASP A 217 12.35 12.81 8.76
N MET A 218 13.37 12.72 9.62
CA MET A 218 13.33 11.84 10.78
C MET A 218 12.18 12.19 11.72
N GLU A 219 11.98 13.47 12.04
CA GLU A 219 10.90 13.93 12.91
C GLU A 219 9.53 13.55 12.34
N VAL A 220 9.32 13.66 11.03
CA VAL A 220 8.08 13.18 10.38
C VAL A 220 7.97 11.65 10.47
N ILE A 221 9.04 10.91 10.18
CA ILE A 221 9.03 9.43 10.21
C ILE A 221 8.69 8.91 11.62
N VAL A 222 9.35 9.38 12.68
CA VAL A 222 9.10 8.88 14.04
C VAL A 222 7.98 9.61 14.75
N GLY A 223 7.62 10.82 14.33
CA GLY A 223 6.56 11.63 14.93
C GLY A 223 5.19 11.35 14.33
N ASP A 224 5.04 11.54 13.02
CA ASP A 224 3.74 11.50 12.35
C ASP A 224 3.35 10.07 11.93
N PHE A 225 4.32 9.28 11.46
CA PHE A 225 4.09 7.92 11.03
C PHE A 225 4.23 6.93 12.19
N GLY A 226 5.44 6.80 12.70
CA GLY A 226 5.83 5.75 13.64
C GLY A 226 6.54 4.59 12.94
N ILE A 227 7.25 3.80 13.73
CA ILE A 227 8.14 2.76 13.25
C ILE A 227 7.92 1.47 14.04
N VAL A 228 7.98 0.34 13.35
CA VAL A 228 7.97 -1.00 13.93
C VAL A 228 9.33 -1.62 13.66
N VAL A 229 10.07 -1.89 14.73
CA VAL A 229 11.43 -2.38 14.67
C VAL A 229 11.45 -3.85 15.05
N VAL A 230 11.95 -4.70 14.14
CA VAL A 230 12.22 -6.10 14.41
C VAL A 230 13.72 -6.26 14.66
N PRO A 231 14.17 -6.43 15.91
CA PRO A 231 15.59 -6.50 16.22
C PRO A 231 16.26 -7.68 15.52
N ARG A 232 17.50 -7.46 15.09
CA ARG A 232 18.39 -8.46 14.52
C ARG A 232 19.62 -8.61 15.41
N ASP A 233 20.27 -9.77 15.36
CA ASP A 233 21.59 -9.99 15.97
C ASP A 233 21.74 -9.54 17.45
N GLY A 234 20.67 -9.61 18.24
CA GLY A 234 20.69 -9.23 19.65
C GLY A 234 20.90 -7.73 19.92
N THR A 235 20.68 -6.85 18.93
CA THR A 235 20.86 -5.41 19.09
C THR A 235 20.05 -4.83 20.26
N ASP A 236 20.69 -4.02 21.10
CA ASP A 236 20.02 -3.26 22.15
C ASP A 236 19.35 -1.99 21.57
N THR A 237 18.07 -2.12 21.22
CA THR A 237 17.27 -1.02 20.68
C THR A 237 17.05 0.11 21.70
N GLU A 238 17.04 -0.19 23.00
CA GLU A 238 16.88 0.81 24.05
C GLU A 238 18.13 1.70 24.13
N GLN A 239 19.30 1.08 24.04
CA GLN A 239 20.55 1.81 23.90
C GLN A 239 20.53 2.70 22.65
N ILE A 240 20.14 2.21 21.48
CA ILE A 240 20.05 3.02 20.24
C ILE A 240 19.12 4.22 20.42
N MET A 241 17.90 4.01 20.93
CA MET A 241 16.94 5.10 21.14
C MET A 241 17.46 6.16 22.12
N ASN A 242 18.32 5.79 23.06
CA ASN A 242 18.92 6.72 24.00
C ASN A 242 20.07 7.57 23.41
N HIS A 243 20.63 7.20 22.27
CA HIS A 243 21.69 7.98 21.60
C HIS A 243 21.14 9.18 20.82
N SER A 244 19.87 9.15 20.42
CA SER A 244 19.22 10.23 19.66
C SER A 244 18.16 10.94 20.50
N SER A 245 18.23 12.28 20.57
CA SER A 245 17.21 13.10 21.23
C SER A 245 15.84 12.96 20.57
N LEU A 246 15.79 12.87 19.23
CA LEU A 246 14.56 12.65 18.45
C LEU A 246 13.95 11.28 18.73
N LEU A 247 14.75 10.21 18.69
CA LEU A 247 14.25 8.86 18.99
C LEU A 247 13.70 8.77 20.42
N ARG A 248 14.37 9.40 21.39
CA ARG A 248 13.91 9.46 22.77
C ARG A 248 12.61 10.25 22.92
N LYS A 249 12.49 11.39 22.23
CA LYS A 249 11.28 12.24 22.22
C LYS A 249 10.06 11.48 21.71
N TYR A 250 10.23 10.68 20.66
CA TYR A 250 9.14 9.94 20.01
C TYR A 250 9.09 8.45 20.36
N LYS A 251 9.72 8.03 21.48
CA LYS A 251 9.83 6.62 21.88
C LYS A 251 8.50 5.85 21.89
N ASN A 252 7.40 6.50 22.28
CA ASN A 252 6.08 5.88 22.32
C ASN A 252 5.52 5.52 20.93
N ASN A 253 6.08 6.10 19.85
CA ASN A 253 5.74 5.82 18.47
C ASN A 253 6.72 4.83 17.79
N ILE A 254 7.67 4.30 18.57
CA ILE A 254 8.66 3.30 18.16
C ILE A 254 8.26 1.97 18.82
N ILE A 255 7.72 1.05 18.03
CA ILE A 255 7.25 -0.25 18.50
C ILE A 255 8.35 -1.29 18.24
N VAL A 256 9.03 -1.72 19.30
CA VAL A 256 10.02 -2.79 19.21
C VAL A 256 9.34 -4.14 19.38
N VAL A 257 9.52 -5.04 18.42
CA VAL A 257 9.07 -6.44 18.49
C VAL A 257 10.00 -7.22 19.42
N LYS A 258 9.46 -7.69 20.55
CA LYS A 258 10.25 -8.34 21.61
C LYS A 258 10.17 -9.88 21.59
N ASP A 259 9.26 -10.43 20.81
CA ASP A 259 9.05 -11.88 20.75
C ASP A 259 10.16 -12.56 19.94
N ASP A 260 10.66 -13.69 20.43
CA ASP A 260 11.57 -14.60 19.71
C ASP A 260 12.82 -13.91 19.10
N THR A 261 13.60 -13.27 19.96
CA THR A 261 14.84 -12.58 19.57
C THR A 261 15.90 -13.49 18.96
N ASN A 262 15.80 -14.81 19.17
CA ASN A 262 16.72 -15.83 18.67
C ASN A 262 16.22 -16.53 17.40
N HIS A 263 15.17 -16.02 16.75
CA HIS A 263 14.62 -16.62 15.54
C HIS A 263 15.69 -16.73 14.44
N PRO A 264 15.91 -17.89 13.78
CA PRO A 264 17.01 -18.11 12.82
C PRO A 264 17.09 -17.07 11.68
N MET A 265 15.93 -16.56 11.25
CA MET A 265 15.84 -15.54 10.20
C MET A 265 16.39 -14.15 10.58
N THR A 266 16.69 -13.87 11.86
CA THR A 266 17.34 -12.60 12.27
C THR A 266 18.71 -12.43 11.60
N HIS A 267 19.42 -13.55 11.42
CA HIS A 267 20.75 -13.60 10.84
C HIS A 267 20.75 -13.63 9.29
N VAL A 268 19.59 -13.75 8.64
CA VAL A 268 19.47 -13.85 7.18
C VAL A 268 19.51 -12.44 6.55
N SER A 269 20.52 -12.17 5.73
CA SER A 269 20.71 -10.86 5.07
C SER A 269 21.02 -11.02 3.58
N SER A 270 20.68 -10.01 2.77
CA SER A 270 21.00 -10.02 1.34
C SER A 270 22.49 -10.18 1.06
N THR A 271 23.36 -9.65 1.93
CA THR A 271 24.82 -9.81 1.80
C THR A 271 25.22 -11.28 1.95
N LYS A 272 24.70 -11.98 2.96
CA LYS A 272 24.94 -13.43 3.11
C LYS A 272 24.35 -14.22 1.95
N SER A 273 23.17 -13.83 1.45
CA SER A 273 22.57 -14.47 0.27
C SER A 273 23.42 -14.32 -0.99
N ARG A 274 23.96 -13.12 -1.25
CA ARG A 274 24.86 -12.89 -2.40
C ARG A 274 26.14 -13.71 -2.26
N LEU A 275 26.72 -13.81 -1.06
CA LEU A 275 27.91 -14.63 -0.82
C LEU A 275 27.63 -16.13 -1.06
N ALA A 276 26.50 -16.65 -0.57
CA ALA A 276 26.09 -18.03 -0.81
C ALA A 276 25.91 -18.31 -2.32
N LEU A 277 25.29 -17.39 -3.06
CA LEU A 277 25.14 -17.48 -4.52
C LEU A 277 26.50 -17.49 -5.24
N GLN A 278 27.43 -16.61 -4.86
CA GLN A 278 28.76 -16.49 -5.46
C GLN A 278 29.61 -17.76 -5.26
N HIS A 279 29.49 -18.39 -4.10
CA HIS A 279 30.24 -19.60 -3.80
C HIS A 279 29.61 -20.87 -4.38
N GLY A 280 28.44 -20.78 -5.03
CA GLY A 280 27.67 -21.95 -5.46
C GLY A 280 27.22 -22.81 -4.28
N ASP A 281 26.97 -22.18 -3.12
CA ASP A 281 26.60 -22.86 -1.89
C ASP A 281 25.15 -23.35 -1.96
N GLY A 282 24.95 -24.65 -1.70
CA GLY A 282 23.62 -25.26 -1.59
C GLY A 282 22.76 -24.65 -0.49
N HIS A 283 23.37 -23.99 0.51
CA HIS A 283 22.66 -23.28 1.57
C HIS A 283 21.91 -22.02 1.13
N VAL A 284 21.97 -21.62 -0.15
CA VAL A 284 21.17 -20.48 -0.67
C VAL A 284 19.67 -20.63 -0.39
N VAL A 285 19.17 -21.87 -0.33
CA VAL A 285 17.78 -22.20 0.02
C VAL A 285 17.40 -21.80 1.43
N ASP A 286 18.36 -21.65 2.35
CA ASP A 286 18.11 -21.19 3.71
C ASP A 286 17.85 -19.67 3.77
N TYR A 287 18.31 -18.94 2.74
CA TYR A 287 18.19 -17.48 2.67
C TYR A 287 17.09 -16.98 1.73
N LEU A 288 16.87 -17.67 0.61
CA LEU A 288 15.99 -17.23 -0.48
C LEU A 288 14.86 -18.22 -0.74
N THR A 289 13.74 -17.76 -1.28
CA THR A 289 12.67 -18.65 -1.75
C THR A 289 13.04 -19.24 -3.11
N GLN A 290 12.56 -20.45 -3.41
CA GLN A 290 12.87 -21.14 -4.67
C GLN A 290 12.59 -20.28 -5.93
N PRO A 291 11.44 -19.57 -6.04
CA PRO A 291 11.17 -18.71 -7.19
C PRO A 291 12.19 -17.60 -7.38
N VAL A 292 12.73 -17.04 -6.29
CA VAL A 292 13.79 -16.02 -6.34
C VAL A 292 15.11 -16.64 -6.77
N ILE A 293 15.45 -17.82 -6.27
CA ILE A 293 16.66 -18.56 -6.68
C ILE A 293 16.61 -18.85 -8.18
N ASP A 294 15.50 -19.40 -8.68
CA ASP A 294 15.32 -19.72 -10.09
C ASP A 294 15.46 -18.47 -10.97
N TYR A 295 14.89 -17.35 -10.55
CA TYR A 295 15.01 -16.08 -11.25
C TYR A 295 16.45 -15.55 -11.27
N VAL A 296 17.16 -15.62 -10.14
CA VAL A 296 18.55 -15.21 -10.01
C VAL A 296 19.44 -16.03 -10.94
N LEU A 297 19.30 -17.36 -10.94
CA LEU A 297 20.06 -18.27 -11.80
C LEU A 297 19.74 -18.03 -13.28
N LYS A 298 18.46 -17.91 -13.64
CA LYS A 298 18.04 -17.63 -15.02
C LYS A 298 18.56 -16.28 -15.52
N SER A 299 18.59 -15.28 -14.66
CA SER A 299 19.02 -13.92 -14.99
C SER A 299 20.53 -13.70 -14.80
N GLN A 300 21.27 -14.73 -14.36
CA GLN A 300 22.71 -14.70 -14.09
C GLN A 300 23.12 -13.57 -13.13
N LEU A 301 22.29 -13.28 -12.13
CA LEU A 301 22.54 -12.21 -11.15
C LEU A 301 23.45 -12.70 -10.03
N TYR A 302 24.35 -11.84 -9.56
CA TYR A 302 25.25 -12.10 -8.41
C TYR A 302 26.31 -13.19 -8.61
N ILE A 303 26.41 -13.82 -9.79
CA ILE A 303 27.31 -14.96 -10.04
C ILE A 303 28.76 -14.51 -10.30
N ASN A 304 28.99 -13.28 -10.80
CA ASN A 304 30.30 -12.81 -11.28
C ASN A 304 30.78 -11.47 -10.70
N THR A 305 30.22 -10.98 -9.59
CA THR A 305 30.71 -9.72 -8.99
C THR A 305 32.05 -9.95 -8.29
N SER A 306 33.14 -9.82 -9.04
CA SER A 306 34.46 -9.49 -8.52
C SER A 306 34.47 -8.01 -8.15
N GLY A 307 34.67 -7.67 -6.87
CA GLY A 307 34.93 -6.30 -6.40
C GLY A 307 33.70 -5.54 -5.93
#